data_AF-A0A3D0UWG0-F1
#
_entry.id   AF-A0A3D0UWG0-F1
#
_cell.length_a   1.000
_cell.length_b   1.000
_cell.length_c   1.000
_cell.angle_alpha   90.00
_cell.angle_beta   90.00
_cell.angle_gamma   90.00
#
_symmetry.space_group_name_H-M   'P 1'
#
loop_
_entity.id
_entity.type
_entity.pdbx_description
1 polymer ?
#
loop_
_entity_poly.entity_id
_entity_poly.type
_entity_poly.pdbx_seq_one_letter_code
_entity_poly.pdbx_strand_id
1 'polypeptide(L)' 'MIEINADQLYFGRIEEITIRYTVIRTLDLRQVIIPNMTLISTPIKTFSSEDLVKLTAIF' A
#
# COMPACT_ATOMS: atom_id res chain seq x y z
N MET A 1 -2.86 4.87 -5.12
CA MET A 1 -1.84 3.92 -4.63
C MET A 1 -2.00 3.79 -3.13
N ILE A 2 -1.41 2.76 -2.53
CA ILE A 2 -1.37 2.57 -1.09
C ILE A 2 0.07 2.42 -0.60
N GLU A 3 0.31 2.88 0.62
CA GLU A 3 1.54 2.64 1.39
C GLU A 3 1.18 1.92 2.68
N ILE A 4 1.89 0.83 2.96
CA ILE A 4 1.74 0.05 4.18
C ILE A 4 3.10 0.01 4.86
N ASN A 5 3.10 0.41 6.14
CA ASN A 5 4.31 0.42 6.97
C ASN A 5 4.26 -0.79 7.92
N ALA A 6 4.69 -1.95 7.41
CA ALA A 6 4.78 -3.20 8.16
C ALA A 6 6.26 -3.48 8.52
N ASP A 7 6.73 -4.72 8.38
CA ASP A 7 8.15 -5.08 8.55
C ASP A 7 9.06 -4.33 7.56
N GLN A 8 8.50 -3.98 6.40
CA GLN A 8 9.10 -3.12 5.39
C GLN A 8 8.03 -2.22 4.76
N LEU A 9 8.47 -1.15 4.10
CA LEU A 9 7.58 -0.23 3.41
C LEU A 9 7.10 -0.85 2.10
N TYR A 10 5.81 -1.15 2.01
CA TYR A 10 5.19 -1.62 0.78
C TYR A 10 4.44 -0.48 0.11
N PHE A 11 4.87 -0.10 -1.09
CA PHE A 11 4.21 0.93 -1.90
C PHE A 11 3.76 0.34 -3.24
N GLY A 12 2.47 0.50 -3.56
CA GLY A 12 1.93 -0.03 -4.80
C GLY A 12 0.44 0.16 -4.98
N ARG A 13 -0.13 -0.61 -5.92
CA ARG A 13 -1.56 -0.67 -6.20
C ARG A 13 -2.10 -2.03 -5.75
N ILE A 14 -3.25 -2.03 -5.09
CA ILE A 14 -3.97 -3.27 -4.80
C ILE A 14 -4.43 -3.90 -6.12
N GLU A 15 -4.03 -5.14 -6.34
CA GLU A 15 -4.43 -5.92 -7.51
C GLU A 15 -5.60 -6.85 -7.18
N GLU A 16 -5.56 -7.50 -6.02
CA GLU A 16 -6.58 -8.44 -5.58
C GLU A 16 -6.75 -8.38 -4.06
N ILE A 17 -7.98 -8.53 -3.58
CA ILE A 17 -8.30 -8.67 -2.15
C ILE A 17 -9.02 -10.00 -1.96
N THR A 18 -8.45 -10.85 -1.09
CA THR A 18 -9.07 -12.13 -0.70
C THR A 18 -9.40 -12.13 0.78
N ILE A 19 -10.03 -13.21 1.25
CA ILE A 19 -10.35 -13.40 2.68
C ILE A 19 -9.11 -13.43 3.59
N ARG A 20 -7.98 -13.96 3.12
CA ARG A 20 -6.79 -14.21 3.97
C ARG A 20 -5.64 -13.25 3.69
N TYR A 21 -5.53 -12.77 2.46
CA TYR A 21 -4.43 -11.92 2.02
C TYR A 21 -4.87 -10.92 0.95
N THR A 22 -4.09 -9.87 0.81
CA THR A 22 -4.22 -8.86 -0.23
C THR A 22 -2.97 -8.88 -1.10
N VAL A 23 -3.16 -8.80 -2.41
CA VAL A 23 -2.07 -8.76 -3.39
C VAL A 23 -1.85 -7.33 -3.83
N ILE A 24 -0.59 -6.89 -3.76
CA ILE A 24 -0.16 -5.54 -4.14
C ILE A 24 0.85 -5.65 -5.25
N ARG A 25 0.64 -4.87 -6.31
CA ARG A 25 1.61 -4.67 -7.38
C ARG A 25 2.43 -3.43 -7.10
N THR A 26 3.73 -3.63 -6.91
CA THR A 26 4.72 -2.56 -6.72
C THR A 26 5.02 -1.84 -8.03
N LEU A 27 5.71 -0.69 -7.96
CA LEU A 27 6.14 0.06 -9.15
C LEU A 27 7.06 -0.75 -10.07
N ASP A 28 7.87 -1.62 -9.48
CA ASP A 28 8.76 -2.56 -10.18
C ASP A 28 8.01 -3.77 -10.79
N LEU A 29 6.67 -3.72 -10.84
CA LEU A 29 5.78 -4.77 -11.33
C LEU A 29 5.84 -6.09 -10.54
N ARG A 30 6.55 -6.14 -9.41
CA ARG A 30 6.57 -7.30 -8.53
C ARG A 30 5.26 -7.39 -7.76
N GLN A 31 4.75 -8.61 -7.62
CA GLN A 31 3.60 -8.93 -6.79
C GLN A 31 4.05 -9.25 -5.37
N VAL A 32 3.43 -8.57 -4.41
CA VAL A 32 3.65 -8.77 -2.98
C VAL A 32 2.34 -9.25 -2.37
N ILE A 33 2.39 -10.36 -1.64
CA ILE A 33 1.24 -10.92 -0.94
C ILE A 33 1.36 -10.53 0.53
N ILE A 34 0.36 -9.81 1.04
CA ILE A 34 0.34 -9.35 2.43
C ILE A 34 -0.83 -10.02 3.15
N PRO A 35 -0.58 -10.71 4.28
CA PRO A 35 -1.65 -11.25 5.12
C PRO A 35 -2.56 -10.14 5.64
N ASN A 36 -3.87 -10.39 5.65
CA ASN A 36 -4.84 -9.40 6.15
C ASN A 36 -4.63 -9.10 7.65
N MET A 37 -4.08 -10.05 8.41
CA MET A 37 -3.70 -9.84 9.81
C MET A 37 -2.63 -8.75 9.99
N THR A 38 -1.72 -8.61 9.02
CA THR A 38 -0.74 -7.52 9.03
C THR A 38 -1.42 -6.18 8.75
N LEU A 39 -2.31 -6.14 7.75
CA LEU A 39 -3.02 -4.93 7.33
C LEU A 39 -3.88 -4.31 8.46
N ILE A 40 -4.53 -5.12 9.28
CA ILE A 40 -5.33 -4.62 10.41
C ILE A 40 -4.48 -4.06 11.56
N SER A 41 -3.21 -4.46 11.64
CA SER A 41 -2.31 -4.12 12.75
C SER A 41 -1.39 -2.93 12.45
N THR A 42 -1.24 -2.58 11.17
CA THR A 42 -0.30 -1.56 10.69
C THR A 42 -1.04 -0.35 10.12
N PRO A 43 -0.51 0.87 10.28
CA PRO A 43 -1.08 2.04 9.63
C PRO A 43 -0.98 1.93 8.10
N ILE A 44 -2.07 2.25 7.41
CA ILE A 44 -2.18 2.24 5.95
C ILE A 44 -2.45 3.67 5.47
N LYS A 45 -1.71 4.14 4.46
CA LYS A 45 -2.01 5.39 3.74
C LYS A 45 -2.58 5.11 2.36
N THR A 46 -3.61 5.85 1.98
CA THR A 46 -4.32 5.67 0.71
C THR A 46 -4.24 6.91 -0.16
N PHE A 47 -3.24 7.00 -1.02
CA PHE A 47 -3.05 8.12 -1.94
C PHE A 47 -4.06 8.18 -3.09
N SER A 48 -4.76 7.08 -3.37
CA SER A 48 -5.81 7.08 -4.41
C SER A 48 -7.05 7.88 -4.02
N SER A 49 -7.25 8.15 -2.73
CA SER A 49 -8.44 8.83 -2.21
C SER A 49 -8.14 10.26 -1.77
N GLU A 50 -6.93 10.75 -2.00
CA GLU A 50 -6.55 12.13 -1.67
C GLU A 50 -6.73 13.02 -2.92
N ASP A 51 -7.61 14.01 -2.83
CA ASP A 51 -7.90 14.97 -3.92
C ASP A 51 -6.72 15.88 -4.27
N LEU A 52 -5.77 16.04 -3.33
CA LEU A 52 -4.59 16.88 -3.46
C LEU A 52 -3.40 16.12 -2.87
N VAL A 53 -2.64 15.43 -3.73
CA VAL A 53 -1.31 14.94 -3.35
C VAL A 53 -0.46 16.17 -3.07
N LYS A 54 -0.30 16.49 -1.78
CA LYS A 54 0.45 17.67 -1.34
C LYS A 54 1.93 17.42 -1.65
N LEU A 55 2.38 17.80 -2.85
CA LEU A 55 3.80 17.90 -3.21
C LEU A 55 4.40 18.99 -2.32
N THR A 56 4.79 18.62 -1.11
CA THR A 56 5.69 19.43 -0.30
C THR A 56 7.07 19.21 -0.89
N ALA A 57 7.33 19.88 -2.02
CA ALA A 57 8.67 20.01 -2.56
C ALA A 57 9.46 20.86 -1.57
N ILE A 58 10.32 20.20 -0.80
CA ILE A 58 11.30 20.84 0.06
C ILE A 58 12.38 21.36 -0.90
N PHE A 59 12.32 22.65 -1.20
CA PHE A 59 13.42 23.41 -1.83
C PHE A 59 14.27 24.04 -0.74
#